data_AF-A0A5K3FCV6-F1
#
_entry.id   AF-A0A5K3FCV6-F1
#
_cell.length_a   1.000
_cell.length_b   1.000
_cell.length_c   1.000
_cell.angle_alpha   90.00
_cell.angle_beta   90.00
_cell.angle_gamma   90.00
#
_symmetry.space_group_name_H-M   'P 1'
#
loop_
_entity.id
_entity.type
_entity.pdbx_description
1 polymer ?
#
loop_
_entity_poly.entity_id
_entity_poly.type
_entity_poly.pdbx_seq_one_letter_code
_entity_poly.pdbx_strand_id
1 'polypeptide(L)'
;FKDFLENSRCGAGTGTSDPLFESITYCFLGIRMLDGTITDRVEAESLNFNQNYIDIYSGSWGPDDTGIIYEGPGRMASEAFHKGATTGRNGLGNVFVWASGNGGRRGDSCAADGYVSSIYTLAVSSVTEQNSHPWYLEKCAATMVSTYSSGGPGESGIVTTDLNHGCTNSHTGTSASAPLAVGIIALLLEAKCVPI
;
A
#
# COMPACT_ATOMS: atom_id res chain seq x y z
N PHE A 1 -5.22 19.09 0.10
CA PHE A 1 -4.00 18.42 -0.42
C PHE A 1 -3.68 18.91 -1.83
N LYS A 2 -3.44 20.21 -2.04
CA LYS A 2 -3.20 20.80 -3.38
C LYS A 2 -1.82 21.50 -3.51
N ASP A 3 -0.90 21.16 -2.61
CA ASP A 3 0.20 22.06 -2.21
C ASP A 3 1.55 21.34 -2.09
N PHE A 4 1.83 20.37 -2.97
CA PHE A 4 2.94 19.42 -2.77
C PHE A 4 4.14 19.54 -3.71
N LEU A 5 4.21 20.57 -4.56
CA LEU A 5 5.32 20.69 -5.53
C LEU A 5 6.23 21.90 -5.36
N GLU A 6 5.82 22.92 -4.60
CA GLU A 6 6.69 24.06 -4.24
C GLU A 6 6.34 24.62 -2.86
N ASN A 7 6.21 23.77 -1.85
CA ASN A 7 6.12 24.21 -0.47
C ASN A 7 7.32 23.63 0.26
N SER A 8 8.17 24.45 0.87
CA SER A 8 9.35 24.06 1.67
C SER A 8 8.99 23.24 2.93
N ARG A 9 8.18 22.18 2.78
CA ARG A 9 7.55 21.39 3.83
C ARG A 9 7.82 19.90 3.54
N CYS A 10 8.64 19.28 4.38
CA CYS A 10 9.02 17.86 4.38
C CYS A 10 9.70 17.36 3.09
N GLY A 11 8.93 16.85 2.12
CA GLY A 11 9.43 16.20 0.91
C GLY A 11 8.33 16.01 -0.13
N ALA A 12 8.63 15.26 -1.20
CA ALA A 12 7.70 15.00 -2.30
C ALA A 12 7.28 13.52 -2.33
N GLY A 13 6.01 13.26 -2.68
CA GLY A 13 5.50 11.90 -2.84
C GLY A 13 5.92 11.28 -4.17
N THR A 14 6.04 9.95 -4.23
CA THR A 14 6.19 9.24 -5.52
C THR A 14 4.98 9.54 -6.41
N GLY A 15 5.22 10.16 -7.56
CA GLY A 15 4.17 10.58 -8.49
C GLY A 15 3.89 12.09 -8.55
N THR A 16 4.45 12.91 -7.67
CA THR A 16 4.26 14.37 -7.80
C THR A 16 5.08 14.92 -8.97
N SER A 17 4.48 15.66 -9.91
CA SER A 17 5.14 16.20 -11.12
C SER A 17 6.02 17.43 -10.89
N ASP A 18 7.19 17.47 -11.53
CA ASP A 18 7.96 18.70 -11.77
C ASP A 18 7.10 19.75 -12.54
N PRO A 19 7.12 21.06 -12.19
CA PRO A 19 6.39 22.11 -12.93
C PRO A 19 6.72 22.22 -14.43
N LEU A 20 7.74 21.51 -14.93
CA LEU A 20 8.07 21.42 -16.36
C LEU A 20 7.24 20.39 -17.16
N PHE A 21 6.45 19.53 -16.50
CA PHE A 21 5.51 18.60 -17.16
C PHE A 21 4.06 18.98 -16.82
N GLU A 22 3.17 18.95 -17.82
CA GLU A 22 1.73 19.24 -17.66
C GLU A 22 1.14 18.51 -16.43
N SER A 23 0.33 19.24 -15.67
CA SER A 23 0.01 18.96 -14.27
C SER A 23 -0.58 17.58 -14.00
N ILE A 24 0.26 16.68 -13.50
CA ILE A 24 -0.15 15.42 -12.89
C ILE A 24 -0.85 15.72 -11.56
N THR A 25 -2.15 15.44 -11.46
CA THR A 25 -2.93 15.64 -10.23
C THR A 25 -3.42 14.31 -9.69
N TYR A 26 -2.77 13.81 -8.64
CA TYR A 26 -3.28 12.70 -7.85
C TYR A 26 -4.10 13.20 -6.66
N CYS A 27 -5.18 12.49 -6.34
CA CYS A 27 -6.00 12.77 -5.16
C CYS A 27 -5.80 11.65 -4.13
N PHE A 28 -5.35 12.03 -2.93
CA PHE A 28 -5.25 11.11 -1.80
C PHE A 28 -6.51 11.18 -0.95
N LEU A 29 -7.06 10.01 -0.61
CA LEU A 29 -8.20 9.83 0.28
C LEU A 29 -7.80 8.91 1.42
N GLY A 30 -8.21 9.25 2.65
CA GLY A 30 -8.00 8.41 3.83
C GLY A 30 -9.30 7.73 4.26
N ILE A 31 -9.25 6.42 4.46
CA ILE A 31 -10.34 5.64 5.07
C ILE A 31 -9.90 5.26 6.48
N ARG A 32 -10.47 5.90 7.51
CA ARG A 32 -10.19 5.58 8.91
C ARG A 32 -10.98 4.35 9.34
N MET A 33 -10.33 3.20 9.34
CA MET A 33 -10.96 1.94 9.75
C MET A 33 -10.22 1.20 10.87
N LEU A 34 -8.90 1.42 11.04
CA LEU A 34 -8.07 0.71 12.04
C LEU A 34 -8.18 1.24 13.49
N ASP A 35 -8.87 2.35 13.72
CA ASP A 35 -8.97 2.98 15.04
C ASP A 35 -10.27 2.57 15.75
N GLY A 36 -10.37 1.28 16.06
CA GLY A 36 -11.54 0.66 16.69
C GLY A 36 -11.58 -0.85 16.52
N THR A 37 -12.71 -1.47 16.88
CA THR A 37 -12.93 -2.90 16.65
C THR A 37 -13.06 -3.16 15.14
N ILE A 38 -12.15 -3.97 14.63
CA ILE A 38 -12.14 -4.39 13.22
C ILE A 38 -12.99 -5.64 13.09
N THR A 39 -13.96 -5.60 12.18
CA THR A 39 -14.83 -6.72 11.85
C THR A 39 -14.83 -6.89 10.34
N ASP A 40 -15.16 -8.09 9.85
CA ASP A 40 -15.32 -8.37 8.42
C ASP A 40 -16.23 -7.35 7.71
N ARG A 41 -17.25 -6.83 8.41
CA ARG A 41 -18.10 -5.74 7.88
C ARG A 41 -17.32 -4.44 7.66
N VAL A 42 -16.52 -4.03 8.64
CA VAL A 42 -15.74 -2.77 8.58
C VAL A 42 -14.69 -2.85 7.46
N GLU A 43 -14.03 -3.99 7.33
CA GLU A 43 -13.11 -4.28 6.22
C GLU A 43 -13.84 -4.20 4.87
N ALA A 44 -14.98 -4.88 4.74
CA ALA A 44 -15.77 -4.88 3.52
C ALA A 44 -16.29 -3.49 3.14
N GLU A 45 -16.76 -2.69 4.11
CA GLU A 45 -17.21 -1.32 3.87
C GLU A 45 -16.06 -0.43 3.41
N SER A 46 -14.88 -0.60 4.00
CA SER A 46 -13.67 0.13 3.62
C SER A 46 -13.23 -0.19 2.19
N LEU A 47 -13.23 -1.48 1.83
CA LEU A 47 -12.87 -1.96 0.50
C LEU A 47 -13.93 -1.62 -0.57
N ASN A 48 -15.21 -1.48 -0.18
CA ASN A 48 -16.31 -1.09 -1.07
C ASN A 48 -16.48 0.43 -1.24
N PHE A 49 -15.84 1.24 -0.40
CA PHE A 49 -16.04 2.67 -0.38
C PHE A 49 -15.64 3.30 -1.72
N ASN A 50 -16.60 3.84 -2.46
CA ASN A 50 -16.38 4.62 -3.69
C ASN A 50 -15.51 3.93 -4.76
N GLN A 51 -15.71 2.63 -5.01
CA GLN A 51 -14.94 1.82 -5.98
C GLN A 51 -14.91 2.34 -7.43
N ASN A 52 -15.87 3.17 -7.87
CA ASN A 52 -15.84 3.79 -9.20
C ASN A 52 -15.10 5.14 -9.24
N TYR A 53 -14.80 5.71 -8.08
CA TYR A 53 -14.05 6.96 -7.95
C TYR A 53 -12.60 6.72 -7.53
N ILE A 54 -12.35 5.71 -6.70
CA ILE A 54 -11.01 5.36 -6.23
C ILE A 54 -10.38 4.38 -7.23
N ASP A 55 -9.19 4.72 -7.74
CA ASP A 55 -8.44 3.82 -8.61
C ASP A 55 -7.66 2.75 -7.84
N ILE A 56 -6.91 3.17 -6.82
CA ILE A 56 -5.96 2.34 -6.10
C ILE A 56 -6.28 2.39 -4.61
N TYR A 57 -6.41 1.22 -3.99
CA TYR A 57 -6.49 1.05 -2.53
C TYR A 57 -5.12 0.60 -2.02
N SER A 58 -4.66 1.20 -0.92
CA SER A 58 -3.42 0.81 -0.24
C SER A 58 -3.76 0.26 1.14
N GLY A 59 -3.32 -0.95 1.44
CA GLY A 59 -3.46 -1.58 2.74
C GLY A 59 -2.16 -2.17 3.24
N SER A 60 -2.02 -2.22 4.57
CA SER A 60 -0.87 -2.83 5.25
C SER A 60 -1.30 -3.44 6.58
N TRP A 61 -2.53 -3.93 6.61
CA TRP A 61 -3.17 -4.61 7.72
C TRP A 61 -3.54 -6.03 7.30
N GLY A 62 -3.65 -6.92 8.28
CA GLY A 62 -3.86 -8.34 8.10
C GLY A 62 -3.86 -9.02 9.47
N PRO A 63 -3.70 -10.35 9.53
CA PRO A 63 -3.51 -11.08 10.78
C PRO A 63 -2.26 -10.59 11.53
N ASP A 64 -2.13 -10.91 12.82
CA ASP A 64 -0.91 -10.57 13.54
C ASP A 64 0.29 -11.36 13.02
N ASP A 65 1.34 -10.64 12.61
CA ASP A 65 2.64 -11.11 12.10
C ASP A 65 3.46 -11.90 13.15
N THR A 66 2.90 -12.99 13.66
CA THR A 66 3.42 -13.79 14.78
C THR A 66 4.16 -15.05 14.34
N GLY A 67 4.01 -15.47 13.09
CA GLY A 67 4.52 -16.73 12.56
C GLY A 67 3.70 -17.97 12.93
N ILE A 68 2.55 -17.80 13.58
CA ILE A 68 1.71 -18.91 14.06
C ILE A 68 0.22 -18.74 13.71
N ILE A 69 -0.17 -17.60 13.11
CA ILE A 69 -1.55 -17.33 12.73
C ILE A 69 -1.71 -17.58 11.23
N TYR A 70 -2.84 -18.18 10.88
CA TYR A 70 -3.28 -18.36 9.50
C TYR A 70 -4.71 -17.82 9.39
N GLU A 71 -4.86 -16.69 8.73
CA GLU A 71 -6.13 -15.98 8.62
C GLU A 71 -6.15 -15.13 7.35
N GLY A 72 -7.33 -14.71 6.91
CA GLY A 72 -7.52 -13.88 5.73
C GLY A 72 -8.85 -13.15 5.78
N PRO A 73 -9.23 -12.47 4.68
CA PRO A 73 -10.50 -11.75 4.62
C PRO A 73 -11.68 -12.66 4.94
N GLY A 74 -12.59 -12.16 5.76
CA GLY A 74 -13.90 -12.78 5.95
C GLY A 74 -14.73 -12.77 4.65
N ARG A 75 -15.95 -13.30 4.71
CA ARG A 75 -16.80 -13.44 3.52
C ARG A 75 -17.11 -12.07 2.89
N MET A 76 -17.42 -11.06 3.71
CA MET A 76 -17.79 -9.75 3.21
C MET A 76 -16.59 -9.02 2.61
N ALA A 77 -15.42 -9.08 3.26
CA ALA A 77 -14.19 -8.50 2.73
C ALA A 77 -13.74 -9.19 1.43
N SER A 78 -13.86 -10.51 1.37
CA SER A 78 -13.58 -11.29 0.14
C SER A 78 -14.50 -10.89 -1.01
N GLU A 79 -15.80 -10.72 -0.75
CA GLU A 79 -16.76 -10.21 -1.74
C GLU A 79 -16.45 -8.78 -2.18
N ALA A 80 -15.96 -7.93 -1.26
CA ALA A 80 -15.54 -6.57 -1.57
C ALA A 80 -14.33 -6.53 -2.51
N PHE A 81 -13.31 -7.37 -2.27
CA PHE A 81 -12.18 -7.53 -3.18
C PHE A 81 -12.62 -8.01 -4.55
N HIS A 82 -13.41 -9.08 -4.61
CA HIS A 82 -13.92 -9.61 -5.88
C HIS A 82 -14.70 -8.54 -6.66
N LYS A 83 -15.63 -7.85 -6.00
CA LYS A 83 -16.45 -6.79 -6.62
C LYS A 83 -15.58 -5.63 -7.11
N GLY A 84 -14.63 -5.17 -6.30
CA GLY A 84 -13.74 -4.07 -6.69
C GLY A 84 -12.86 -4.44 -7.89
N ALA A 85 -12.26 -5.64 -7.86
CA ALA A 85 -11.40 -6.13 -8.94
C ALA A 85 -12.16 -6.40 -10.25
N THR A 86 -13.46 -6.70 -10.19
CA THR A 86 -14.27 -7.04 -11.39
C THR A 86 -15.11 -5.89 -11.93
N THR A 87 -15.61 -5.01 -11.05
CA THR A 87 -16.59 -3.98 -11.43
C THR A 87 -16.17 -2.56 -11.07
N GLY A 88 -15.16 -2.41 -10.21
CA GLY A 88 -14.60 -1.12 -9.84
C GLY A 88 -13.97 -0.37 -11.00
N ARG A 89 -13.73 0.94 -10.82
CA ARG A 89 -13.22 1.83 -11.86
C ARG A 89 -14.00 1.71 -13.17
N ASN A 90 -15.32 1.69 -13.06
CA ASN A 90 -16.24 1.55 -14.20
C ASN A 90 -15.97 0.27 -15.03
N GLY A 91 -15.62 -0.84 -14.37
CA GLY A 91 -15.36 -2.13 -15.00
C GLY A 91 -13.89 -2.41 -15.35
N LEU A 92 -12.96 -1.48 -15.07
CA LEU A 92 -11.53 -1.72 -15.26
C LEU A 92 -10.88 -2.54 -14.13
N GLY A 93 -11.55 -2.62 -12.97
CA GLY A 93 -11.06 -3.28 -11.77
C GLY A 93 -10.18 -2.37 -10.91
N ASN A 94 -10.55 -2.19 -9.64
CA ASN A 94 -9.72 -1.52 -8.64
C ASN A 94 -8.38 -2.22 -8.49
N VAL A 95 -7.32 -1.45 -8.22
CA VAL A 95 -6.01 -2.00 -7.88
C VAL A 95 -5.87 -2.00 -6.36
N PHE A 96 -5.76 -3.17 -5.75
CA PHE A 96 -5.49 -3.29 -4.31
C PHE A 96 -4.00 -3.57 -4.10
N VAL A 97 -3.28 -2.65 -3.47
CA VAL A 97 -1.84 -2.78 -3.17
C VAL A 97 -1.68 -3.09 -1.69
N TRP A 98 -0.97 -4.17 -1.38
CA TRP A 98 -0.88 -4.68 -0.02
C TRP A 98 0.57 -4.88 0.44
N ALA A 99 0.89 -4.45 1.65
CA ALA A 99 2.18 -4.73 2.26
C ALA A 99 2.30 -6.22 2.63
N SER A 100 3.46 -6.83 2.39
CA SER A 100 3.64 -8.28 2.57
C SER A 100 3.86 -8.75 4.02
N GLY A 101 3.63 -7.92 5.04
CA GLY A 101 3.86 -8.29 6.44
C GLY A 101 5.27 -7.97 6.99
N ASN A 102 5.40 -7.97 8.32
CA ASN A 102 6.61 -7.57 9.09
C ASN A 102 7.09 -8.66 10.09
N GLY A 103 6.60 -9.88 9.94
CA GLY A 103 6.84 -11.02 10.82
C GLY A 103 8.13 -11.81 10.58
N GLY A 104 9.01 -11.34 9.69
CA GLY A 104 10.22 -12.09 9.28
C GLY A 104 11.11 -12.58 10.43
N ARG A 105 11.28 -11.77 11.50
CA ARG A 105 12.03 -12.16 12.71
C ARG A 105 11.37 -13.28 13.51
N ARG A 106 10.07 -13.47 13.35
CA ARG A 106 9.28 -14.50 14.03
C ARG A 106 9.13 -15.76 13.20
N GLY A 107 9.74 -15.80 12.00
CA GLY A 107 9.62 -16.91 11.07
C GLY A 107 8.30 -16.92 10.31
N ASP A 108 7.63 -15.78 10.22
CA ASP A 108 6.35 -15.67 9.53
C ASP A 108 6.50 -15.80 8.00
N SER A 109 5.41 -16.23 7.38
CA SER A 109 5.30 -16.35 5.94
C SER A 109 4.01 -15.69 5.49
N CYS A 110 4.13 -14.70 4.61
CA CYS A 110 3.01 -14.00 4.02
C CYS A 110 2.05 -14.87 3.19
N ALA A 111 2.34 -16.16 3.01
CA ALA A 111 1.37 -17.14 2.50
C ALA A 111 0.29 -17.50 3.54
N ALA A 112 0.52 -17.18 4.81
CA ALA A 112 -0.43 -17.36 5.91
C ALA A 112 -1.36 -16.15 6.11
N ASP A 113 -1.06 -15.03 5.46
CA ASP A 113 -1.93 -13.86 5.36
C ASP A 113 -2.75 -13.93 4.07
N GLY A 114 -4.05 -14.22 4.22
CA GLY A 114 -5.00 -14.33 3.11
C GLY A 114 -5.31 -13.01 2.40
N TYR A 115 -4.97 -11.86 2.98
CA TYR A 115 -5.00 -10.58 2.28
C TYR A 115 -3.83 -10.49 1.31
N VAL A 116 -2.62 -10.82 1.75
CA VAL A 116 -1.41 -10.78 0.91
C VAL A 116 -1.43 -11.87 -0.15
N SER A 117 -1.91 -13.07 0.20
CA SER A 117 -1.98 -14.21 -0.72
C SER A 117 -3.18 -14.17 -1.68
N SER A 118 -4.01 -13.13 -1.60
CA SER A 118 -5.17 -12.97 -2.48
C SER A 118 -4.74 -12.66 -3.91
N ILE A 119 -5.42 -13.28 -4.89
CA ILE A 119 -5.21 -12.97 -6.31
C ILE A 119 -5.68 -11.55 -6.68
N TYR A 120 -6.47 -10.90 -5.82
CA TYR A 120 -6.99 -9.55 -6.04
C TYR A 120 -6.04 -8.46 -5.52
N THR A 121 -4.99 -8.84 -4.79
CA THR A 121 -4.01 -7.91 -4.23
C THR A 121 -2.67 -8.01 -4.92
N LEU A 122 -2.06 -6.86 -5.19
CA LEU A 122 -0.67 -6.72 -5.58
C LEU A 122 0.17 -6.62 -4.31
N ALA A 123 0.76 -7.75 -3.92
CA ALA A 123 1.61 -7.86 -2.74
C ALA A 123 2.98 -7.20 -2.95
N VAL A 124 3.34 -6.29 -2.06
CA VAL A 124 4.56 -5.47 -2.09
C VAL A 124 5.42 -5.78 -0.88
N SER A 125 6.65 -6.21 -1.14
CA SER A 125 7.67 -6.41 -0.11
C SER A 125 8.68 -5.26 -0.08
N SER A 126 9.71 -5.40 0.77
CA SER A 126 10.69 -4.36 1.02
C SER A 126 12.11 -4.76 0.62
N VAL A 127 12.87 -3.78 0.15
CA VAL A 127 14.31 -3.86 0.00
C VAL A 127 14.97 -2.72 0.78
N THR A 128 16.13 -2.97 1.40
CA THR A 128 16.85 -1.94 2.15
C THR A 128 17.63 -1.01 1.23
N GLU A 129 18.14 0.10 1.76
CA GLU A 129 19.04 1.03 1.06
C GLU A 129 20.26 0.32 0.46
N GLN A 130 20.76 -0.72 1.13
CA GLN A 130 21.87 -1.56 0.66
C GLN A 130 21.45 -2.69 -0.31
N ASN A 131 20.25 -2.64 -0.88
CA ASN A 131 19.71 -3.67 -1.78
C ASN A 131 19.64 -5.07 -1.15
N SER A 132 19.41 -5.13 0.16
CA SER A 132 19.34 -6.38 0.91
C SER A 132 17.91 -6.66 1.40
N HIS A 133 17.65 -7.89 1.85
CA HIS A 133 16.37 -8.21 2.48
C HIS A 133 16.33 -7.64 3.91
N PRO A 134 15.30 -6.86 4.30
CA PRO A 134 15.19 -6.38 5.66
C PRO A 134 14.89 -7.51 6.65
N TRP A 135 15.13 -7.24 7.93
CA TRP A 135 14.94 -8.22 9.01
C TRP A 135 13.46 -8.56 9.29
N TYR A 136 12.54 -7.66 8.95
CA TYR A 136 11.09 -7.84 9.13
C TYR A 136 10.42 -8.54 7.95
N LEU A 137 11.12 -8.72 6.81
CA LEU A 137 10.52 -9.24 5.59
C LEU A 137 9.98 -10.66 5.77
N GLU A 138 8.72 -10.86 5.40
CA GLU A 138 8.13 -12.18 5.23
C GLU A 138 8.28 -12.68 3.80
N LYS A 139 8.59 -13.97 3.65
CA LYS A 139 8.81 -14.61 2.35
C LYS A 139 7.60 -15.45 1.97
N CYS A 140 7.08 -15.25 0.76
CA CYS A 140 6.07 -16.10 0.16
C CYS A 140 6.06 -15.94 -1.37
N ALA A 141 5.42 -16.90 -2.05
CA ALA A 141 5.26 -16.87 -3.50
C ALA A 141 4.23 -15.84 -4.01
N ALA A 142 3.42 -15.28 -3.11
CA ALA A 142 2.42 -14.27 -3.46
C ALA A 142 3.02 -12.88 -3.69
N THR A 143 4.19 -12.57 -3.12
CA THR A 143 4.89 -11.30 -3.31
C THR A 143 5.19 -11.08 -4.80
N MET A 144 4.72 -9.95 -5.33
CA MET A 144 4.88 -9.62 -6.75
C MET A 144 6.05 -8.68 -7.02
N VAL A 145 6.24 -7.68 -6.16
CA VAL A 145 7.25 -6.63 -6.34
C VAL A 145 7.87 -6.23 -5.00
N SER A 146 8.94 -5.44 -5.05
CA SER A 146 9.55 -4.85 -3.87
C SER A 146 9.89 -3.39 -4.12
N THR A 147 9.73 -2.55 -3.10
CA THR A 147 10.15 -1.14 -3.11
C THR A 147 11.02 -0.87 -1.89
N TYR A 148 11.75 0.25 -1.91
CA TYR A 148 12.63 0.61 -0.80
C TYR A 148 11.86 0.81 0.51
N SER A 149 12.48 0.45 1.62
CA SER A 149 12.03 0.78 2.98
C SER A 149 13.24 0.80 3.92
N SER A 150 12.98 0.92 5.22
CA SER A 150 13.99 0.89 6.28
C SER A 150 14.81 -0.40 6.30
N GLY A 151 16.06 -0.31 6.74
CA GLY A 151 16.98 -1.43 6.84
C GLY A 151 17.50 -1.72 8.25
N GLY A 152 18.74 -2.21 8.31
CA GLY A 152 19.48 -2.45 9.54
C GLY A 152 20.02 -1.15 10.17
N PRO A 153 20.76 -1.28 11.29
CA PRO A 153 21.36 -0.13 11.95
C PRO A 153 22.23 0.70 10.99
N GLY A 154 21.96 2.00 10.93
CA GLY A 154 22.69 2.95 10.07
C GLY A 154 22.13 3.11 8.65
N GLU A 155 21.12 2.32 8.25
CA GLU A 155 20.36 2.55 7.01
C GLU A 155 19.20 3.53 7.24
N SER A 156 18.87 4.31 6.21
CA SER A 156 17.82 5.32 6.28
C SER A 156 16.42 4.70 6.36
N GLY A 157 15.51 5.38 7.05
CA GLY A 157 14.07 5.12 6.95
C GLY A 157 13.43 5.87 5.78
N ILE A 158 12.13 5.70 5.58
CA ILE A 158 11.38 6.46 4.60
C ILE A 158 11.03 7.85 5.15
N VAL A 159 11.30 8.88 4.33
CA VAL A 159 10.96 10.27 4.63
C VAL A 159 9.54 10.55 4.14
N THR A 160 8.65 10.99 5.03
CA THR A 160 7.26 11.31 4.67
C THR A 160 6.61 12.25 5.69
N THR A 161 5.40 12.73 5.40
CA THR A 161 4.59 13.51 6.34
C THR A 161 4.16 12.69 7.55
N ASP A 162 4.02 13.35 8.69
CA ASP A 162 3.60 12.74 9.96
C ASP A 162 2.43 13.52 10.59
N LEU A 163 1.85 12.96 11.65
CA LEU A 163 0.81 13.58 12.46
C LEU A 163 1.22 14.96 12.97
N ASN A 164 0.23 15.78 13.33
CA ASN A 164 0.44 17.13 13.86
C ASN A 164 1.28 18.04 12.95
N HIS A 165 1.13 17.90 11.63
CA HIS A 165 1.89 18.63 10.61
C HIS A 165 3.41 18.36 10.65
N GLY A 166 3.80 17.18 11.15
CA GLY A 166 5.19 16.75 11.25
C GLY A 166 5.75 16.20 9.94
N CYS A 167 7.05 15.89 10.00
CA CYS A 167 7.78 15.15 8.98
C CYS A 167 8.61 14.09 9.71
N THR A 168 8.58 12.87 9.21
CA THR A 168 9.39 11.77 9.75
C THR A 168 10.43 11.36 8.72
N ASN A 169 11.59 10.91 9.20
CA ASN A 169 12.63 10.23 8.44
C ASN A 169 12.83 8.77 8.90
N SER A 170 11.89 8.26 9.70
CA SER A 170 11.97 6.97 10.38
C SER A 170 10.75 6.09 10.12
N HIS A 171 9.97 6.37 9.06
CA HIS A 171 8.91 5.45 8.64
C HIS A 171 9.54 4.13 8.13
N THR A 172 9.02 2.99 8.58
CA THR A 172 9.67 1.68 8.48
C THR A 172 8.68 0.58 8.08
N GLY A 173 9.21 -0.60 7.77
CA GLY A 173 8.43 -1.81 7.49
C GLY A 173 7.91 -1.91 6.06
N THR A 174 7.28 -3.04 5.72
CA THR A 174 6.59 -3.23 4.44
C THR A 174 5.42 -2.26 4.27
N SER A 175 4.88 -1.75 5.38
CA SER A 175 3.86 -0.69 5.42
C SER A 175 4.33 0.62 4.77
N ALA A 176 5.64 0.90 4.75
CA ALA A 176 6.22 2.04 4.03
C ALA A 176 6.48 1.74 2.55
N SER A 177 6.65 0.47 2.19
CA SER A 177 6.89 0.01 0.81
C SER A 177 5.62 0.07 -0.05
N ALA A 178 4.47 -0.37 0.47
CA ALA A 178 3.22 -0.42 -0.29
C ALA A 178 2.80 0.96 -0.85
N PRO A 179 2.83 2.07 -0.08
CA PRO A 179 2.52 3.41 -0.61
C PRO A 179 3.46 3.89 -1.72
N LEU A 180 4.74 3.49 -1.72
CA LEU A 180 5.66 3.81 -2.82
C LEU A 180 5.26 3.09 -4.11
N ALA A 181 4.83 1.83 -4.00
CA ALA A 181 4.30 1.09 -5.14
C ALA A 181 3.01 1.71 -5.68
N VAL A 182 2.13 2.21 -4.80
CA VAL A 182 0.93 2.96 -5.20
C VAL A 182 1.28 4.18 -6.03
N GLY A 183 2.30 4.96 -5.63
CA GLY A 183 2.74 6.12 -6.41
C GLY A 183 3.27 5.76 -7.80
N ILE A 184 4.01 4.65 -7.92
CA ILE A 184 4.47 4.12 -9.21
C ILE A 184 3.29 3.65 -10.06
N ILE A 185 2.31 2.95 -9.47
CA ILE A 185 1.12 2.48 -10.18
C ILE A 185 0.25 3.66 -10.63
N ALA A 186 0.15 4.74 -9.83
CA ALA A 186 -0.56 5.94 -10.23
C ALA A 186 0.03 6.57 -11.51
N LEU A 187 1.36 6.67 -11.59
CA LEU A 187 2.08 7.08 -12.81
C LEU A 187 1.78 6.15 -13.99
N LEU A 188 1.73 4.84 -13.75
CA LEU A 188 1.39 3.86 -14.80
C LEU A 188 -0.06 3.99 -15.29
N LEU A 189 -1.00 4.31 -14.41
CA LEU A 189 -2.40 4.52 -14.78
C LEU A 189 -2.60 5.81 -15.57
N GLU A 190 -1.86 6.86 -15.23
CA GLU A 190 -1.87 8.13 -15.95
C GLU A 190 -1.23 8.04 -17.34
N ALA A 191 -0.09 7.33 -17.46
CA ALA A 191 0.61 7.17 -18.73
C ALA A 191 -0.22 6.46 -19.82
N LYS A 192 -1.34 5.83 -19.45
CA LYS A 192 -2.27 5.22 -20.41
C LYS A 192 -3.12 6.29 -21.09
N CYS A 193 -2.59 6.85 -22.17
CA CYS A 193 -3.41 7.36 -23.27
C CYS A 193 -4.20 6.18 -23.86
N VAL A 194 -5.49 6.08 -23.57
CA VAL A 194 -6.41 5.28 -24.41
C VAL A 194 -6.85 6.19 -25.55
N PRO A 195 -6.37 6.01 -26.79
CA PRO A 195 -6.98 6.68 -27.92
C PRO A 195 -8.40 6.13 -28.10
N ILE A 196 -9.37 7.05 -28.16
CA ILE A 196 -10.76 6.79 -28.57
C ILE A 196 -10.83 6.53 -30.07
#